data_AF-A0A4U9HXK0-F1
#
_entry.id   AF-A0A4U9HXK0-F1
#
_cell.length_a   1.000
_cell.length_b   1.000
_cell.length_c   1.000
_cell.angle_alpha   90.00
_cell.angle_beta   90.00
_cell.angle_gamma   90.00
#
_symmetry.space_group_name_H-M   'P 1'
#
loop_
_entity.id
_entity.type
_entity.pdbx_description
1 polymer ?
#
loop_
_entity_poly.entity_id
_entity_poly.type
_entity_poly.pdbx_seq_one_letter_code
_entity_poly.pdbx_strand_id
1 'polypeptide(L)' 'MTGHRQQAYGGVNARASVAGALMRNRPSERLAQLGIFIWAWPDGPPEMSQRLAQLAAWALRWCGTIPGR' A
#
# COMPACT_ATOMS: atom_id res chain seq x y z
N MET A 1 4.42 -19.54 34.73
CA MET A 1 4.79 -18.36 33.92
C MET A 1 4.38 -18.63 32.48
N THR A 2 3.12 -18.37 32.13
CA THR A 2 2.51 -18.77 30.85
C THR A 2 1.80 -17.58 30.22
N GLY A 3 2.59 -16.61 29.74
CA GLY A 3 2.07 -15.33 29.20
C GLY A 3 2.55 -14.98 27.79
N HIS A 4 3.36 -15.82 27.14
CA HIS A 4 3.78 -15.57 25.76
C HIS A 4 2.81 -16.22 24.79
N ARG A 5 1.78 -15.48 24.40
CA ARG A 5 0.92 -15.85 23.27
C ARG A 5 1.58 -15.34 21.98
N GLN A 6 2.49 -16.13 21.41
CA GLN A 6 2.98 -15.88 20.05
C GLN A 6 1.78 -15.94 19.09
N GLN A 7 1.62 -14.89 18.29
CA GLN A 7 0.53 -14.75 17.33
C GLN A 7 0.48 -15.99 16.41
N ALA A 8 -0.64 -16.72 16.43
CA ALA A 8 -0.83 -17.95 15.66
C ALA A 8 -0.70 -17.78 14.13
N TYR A 9 -0.73 -16.53 13.66
CA TYR A 9 -0.63 -16.15 12.26
C TYR A 9 0.59 -15.25 11.99
N GLY A 10 1.69 -15.43 12.72
CA GLY A 10 2.87 -14.55 12.67
C GLY A 10 3.48 -14.29 11.28
N GLY A 11 3.13 -15.08 10.26
CA GLY A 11 3.56 -14.87 8.87
C GLY A 11 2.49 -14.35 7.90
N VAL A 12 1.19 -14.47 8.22
CA VAL A 12 0.10 -14.10 7.29
C VAL A 12 -0.44 -12.73 7.65
N ASN A 13 0.23 -11.68 7.15
CA ASN A 13 -0.22 -10.30 7.24
C ASN A 13 -0.50 -9.74 5.83
N ALA A 14 -1.15 -8.57 5.77
CA ALA A 14 -1.50 -7.93 4.49
C ALA A 14 -0.27 -7.76 3.57
N ARG A 15 0.90 -7.45 4.15
CA ARG A 15 2.17 -7.33 3.41
C ARG A 15 2.60 -8.64 2.77
N ALA A 16 2.62 -9.74 3.53
CA ALA A 16 3.01 -11.05 3.03
C ALA A 16 2.05 -11.55 1.93
N SER A 17 0.76 -11.25 2.08
CA SER A 17 -0.27 -11.57 1.08
C SER A 17 -0.05 -10.78 -0.23
N VAL A 18 0.21 -9.47 -0.14
CA VAL A 18 0.49 -8.60 -1.28
C VAL A 18 1.80 -8.99 -1.97
N ALA A 19 2.88 -9.20 -1.22
CA ALA A 19 4.15 -9.64 -1.76
C ALA A 19 4.02 -10.99 -2.48
N GLY A 20 3.32 -11.96 -1.88
CA GLY A 20 3.07 -13.27 -2.48
C GLY A 20 2.12 -13.23 -3.69
N ALA A 21 1.27 -12.21 -3.81
CA ALA A 21 0.48 -11.97 -5.01
C ALA A 21 1.33 -11.37 -6.15
N LEU A 22 2.24 -10.44 -5.83
CA LEU A 22 3.15 -9.78 -6.78
C LEU A 22 4.24 -10.72 -7.33
N MET A 23 4.73 -11.68 -6.55
CA MET A 23 5.77 -12.63 -6.98
C MET A 23 5.28 -13.69 -8.00
N ARG A 24 3.99 -13.71 -8.33
CA ARG A 24 3.43 -14.70 -9.26
C ARG A 24 3.70 -14.30 -10.71
N ASN A 25 4.15 -15.26 -11.52
CA ASN A 25 4.45 -15.04 -12.94
C ASN A 25 3.20 -14.90 -13.83
N ARG A 26 2.00 -15.16 -13.26
CA ARG A 26 0.72 -14.93 -13.91
C ARG A 26 -0.15 -14.06 -13.01
N PRO A 27 -0.88 -13.08 -13.57
CA PRO A 27 -1.80 -12.26 -12.79
C PRO A 27 -2.83 -13.18 -12.14
N SER A 28 -2.90 -13.13 -10.82
CA SER A 28 -3.91 -13.84 -10.04
C SER A 28 -5.13 -12.94 -9.82
N GLU A 29 -6.31 -13.50 -9.62
CA GLU A 29 -7.53 -12.71 -9.32
C GLU A 29 -7.37 -11.81 -8.08
N ARG A 30 -6.49 -12.19 -7.14
CA ARG A 30 -6.13 -11.32 -6.00
C ARG A 30 -5.42 -10.04 -6.44
N LEU A 31 -4.59 -10.11 -7.48
CA LEU A 31 -3.84 -8.95 -7.99
C LEU A 31 -4.80 -7.82 -8.43
N ALA A 32 -5.97 -8.18 -8.97
CA ALA A 32 -7.00 -7.22 -9.38
C ALA A 32 -7.66 -6.48 -8.19
N GLN A 33 -7.47 -6.97 -6.96
CA GLN A 33 -8.00 -6.37 -5.74
C GLN A 33 -6.96 -5.50 -5.00
N LEU A 34 -5.72 -5.45 -5.50
CA LEU A 34 -4.66 -4.64 -4.90
C LEU A 34 -4.72 -3.20 -5.44
N GLY A 35 -4.84 -2.23 -4.53
CA GLY A 35 -4.61 -0.83 -4.83
C GLY A 35 -3.12 -0.48 -4.84
N ILE A 36 -2.71 0.39 -5.77
CA ILE A 36 -1.33 0.91 -5.84
C ILE A 36 -1.35 2.37 -5.35
N PHE A 37 -0.42 2.70 -4.45
CA PHE A 37 -0.20 4.06 -3.98
C PHE A 37 1.24 4.48 -4.23
N ILE A 38 1.42 5.48 -5.09
CA ILE A 38 2.73 6.07 -5.39
C ILE A 38 2.91 7.30 -4.49
N TRP A 39 4.00 7.34 -3.74
CA TRP A 39 4.30 8.45 -2.82
C TRP A 39 5.66 9.12 -3.08
N ALA A 40 6.47 8.53 -3.97
CA ALA A 40 7.78 9.06 -4.36
C ALA A 40 8.16 8.59 -5.77
N TRP A 41 8.95 9.41 -6.45
CA TRP A 41 9.60 9.15 -7.74
C TRP A 41 10.91 9.96 -7.78
N PRO A 42 11.91 9.58 -8.59
CA PRO A 42 13.27 10.14 -8.52
C PRO A 42 13.34 11.66 -8.71
N ASP A 43 12.47 12.22 -9.57
CA ASP A 43 12.44 13.66 -9.89
C ASP A 43 11.34 14.42 -9.12
N GLY A 44 10.91 13.91 -7.98
CA GLY A 44 9.84 14.53 -7.18
C GLY A 44 10.30 15.80 -6.44
N PRO A 45 9.38 16.75 -6.18
CA PRO A 45 9.69 17.94 -5.40
C PRO A 45 10.19 17.57 -3.98
N PRO A 46 10.99 18.43 -3.33
CA PRO A 46 11.55 18.16 -2.01
C PRO A 46 10.47 18.06 -0.93
N GLU A 47 9.41 18.86 -1.06
CA GLU A 47 8.32 18.92 -0.09
C GLU A 47 7.24 17.85 -0.34
N MET A 48 6.85 17.14 0.72
CA MET A 48 5.82 16.09 0.66
C MET A 48 4.46 16.64 0.18
N SER A 49 4.10 17.84 0.60
CA SER A 49 2.86 18.51 0.19
C SER A 49 2.82 18.74 -1.33
N GLN A 50 3.96 19.12 -1.92
CA GLN A 50 4.10 19.32 -3.36
C GLN A 50 4.03 17.99 -4.11
N ARG A 51 4.56 16.89 -3.55
CA ARG A 51 4.43 15.54 -4.14
C ARG A 51 2.97 15.11 -4.22
N LEU A 52 2.22 15.27 -3.12
CA LEU A 52 0.80 14.93 -3.07
C LEU A 52 -0.03 15.79 -4.03
N ALA A 53 0.30 17.08 -4.18
CA ALA A 53 -0.34 17.97 -5.14
C ALA A 53 -0.09 17.53 -6.59
N GLN A 54 1.13 17.12 -6.93
CA GLN A 54 1.45 16.60 -8.27
C GLN A 54 0.78 15.25 -8.55
N LEU A 55 0.76 14.33 -7.58
CA LEU A 55 0.03 13.07 -7.68
C LEU A 55 -1.47 13.31 -7.90
N ALA A 56 -2.05 14.26 -7.18
CA ALA A 56 -3.43 14.68 -7.36
C ALA A 56 -3.69 15.29 -8.75
N ALA A 57 -2.73 16.04 -9.31
CA ALA A 57 -2.82 16.60 -10.67
C ALA A 57 -2.77 15.50 -11.75
N TRP A 58 -1.99 14.43 -11.53
CA TRP A 58 -1.90 13.28 -12.43
C TRP A 58 -3.07 12.29 -12.30
N ALA A 59 -4.16 12.69 -11.63
CA ALA A 59 -5.30 11.82 -11.32
C ALA A 59 -4.95 10.54 -10.54
N LEU A 60 -3.73 10.44 -10.00
CA LEU A 60 -3.30 9.43 -9.02
C LEU A 60 -3.78 9.81 -7.61
N ARG A 61 -4.98 10.38 -7.54
CA ARG A 61 -5.59 10.84 -6.29
C ARG A 61 -5.96 9.62 -5.46
N TRP A 62 -5.59 9.67 -4.19
CA TRP A 62 -6.10 8.74 -3.19
C TRP A 62 -7.63 8.80 -3.15
N CYS A 63 -8.29 7.68 -3.50
CA CYS A 63 -9.72 7.48 -3.27
C CYS A 63 -9.90 6.81 -1.92
N GLY A 64 -9.67 7.57 -0.86
CA GLY A 64 -10.06 7.19 0.48
C GLY A 64 -10.45 8.44 1.24
N THR A 65 -11.73 8.54 1.53
CA THR A 65 -12.33 9.63 2.29
C THR A 65 -11.54 9.83 3.58
N ILE A 66 -10.94 11.01 3.77
CA ILE A 66 -10.50 11.45 5.09
C ILE A 66 -11.79 11.82 5.83
N PRO A 67 -12.23 11.06 6.85
CA PRO A 67 -13.37 11.50 7.63
C PRO A 67 -12.90 12.67 8.50
N GLY A 68 -13.54 13.83 8.36
CA GLY A 68 -13.32 14.98 9.23
C GLY A 68 -12.61 16.15 8.55
N ARG A 69 -13.37 16.88 7.73
CA ARG A 69 -13.45 18.33 7.88
C ARG A 69 -14.85 18.80 7.58
#